data_AF-A0A0F9MYJ9-F1
#
_entry.id   AF-A0A0F9MYJ9-F1
#
_cell.length_a   1.000
_cell.length_b   1.000
_cell.length_c   1.000
_cell.angle_alpha   90.00
_cell.angle_beta   90.00
_cell.angle_gamma   90.00
#
_symmetry.space_group_name_H-M   'P 1'
#
loop_
_entity.id
_entity.type
_entity.pdbx_description
1 polymer ?
#
loop_
_entity_poly.entity_id
_entity_poly.type
_entity_poly.pdbx_seq_one_letter_code
_entity_poly.pdbx_strand_id
1 'polypeptide(L)'
;MSTINKFQMPILTPIQTRIFNELSIGKPLSRKDLVETLDTPRTTIYDNLMKLQNIKVDGVSIIWFKGRENGDGRPVWGRPVILWYIPYDILKKLNGAKKL
;
A
#
# COMPACT_ATOMS: atom_id res chain seq x y z
N MET A 1 -27.40 -16.42 15.33
CA MET A 1 -26.91 -16.47 13.93
C MET A 1 -25.85 -15.39 13.78
N SER A 2 -24.56 -15.74 13.87
CA SER A 2 -23.46 -14.80 13.68
C SER A 2 -23.08 -14.78 12.20
N THR A 3 -23.49 -13.75 11.47
CA THR A 3 -22.98 -13.49 10.12
C THR A 3 -21.51 -13.08 10.27
N ILE A 4 -20.60 -14.04 10.17
CA ILE A 4 -19.18 -13.75 10.06
C ILE A 4 -19.03 -13.11 8.68
N ASN A 5 -19.05 -11.78 8.62
CA ASN A 5 -18.66 -11.03 7.43
C ASN A 5 -17.20 -11.39 7.13
N LYS A 6 -17.01 -12.40 6.29
CA LYS A 6 -15.71 -12.85 5.85
C LYS A 6 -15.17 -11.77 4.95
N PHE A 7 -14.19 -11.03 5.43
CA PHE A 7 -13.48 -10.01 4.66
C PHE A 7 -13.01 -10.63 3.34
N GLN A 8 -13.50 -10.12 2.21
CA GLN A 8 -13.20 -10.69 0.90
C GLN A 8 -12.22 -9.78 0.17
N MET A 9 -11.00 -10.26 -0.02
CA MET A 9 -10.02 -9.51 -0.80
C MET A 9 -10.51 -9.34 -2.24
N PRO A 10 -10.40 -8.14 -2.81
CA PRO A 10 -10.66 -7.94 -4.23
C PRO A 10 -9.71 -8.81 -5.06
N ILE A 11 -10.17 -9.21 -6.25
CA ILE A 11 -9.33 -9.94 -7.20
C ILE A 11 -8.24 -8.98 -7.70
N LEU A 12 -7.02 -9.18 -7.23
CA LEU A 12 -5.85 -8.41 -7.64
C LEU A 12 -5.13 -9.11 -8.79
N THR A 13 -4.61 -8.31 -9.73
CA THR A 13 -3.69 -8.82 -10.75
C THR A 13 -2.36 -9.26 -10.11
N PRO A 14 -1.54 -10.09 -10.78
CA PRO A 14 -0.26 -10.54 -10.22
C PRO A 14 0.65 -9.40 -9.76
N ILE A 15 0.72 -8.31 -10.53
CA ILE A 15 1.52 -7.14 -10.17
C ILE A 15 0.91 -6.38 -8.98
N GLN A 16 -0.42 -6.25 -8.92
CA GLN A 16 -1.09 -5.62 -7.78
C GLN A 16 -0.88 -6.41 -6.49
N THR A 17 -0.96 -7.74 -6.55
CA THR A 17 -0.67 -8.63 -5.41
C THR A 17 0.76 -8.45 -4.93
N ARG A 18 1.74 -8.37 -5.84
CA ARG A 18 3.14 -8.11 -5.48
C ARG A 18 3.31 -6.77 -4.79
N ILE A 19 2.79 -5.68 -5.37
CA ILE A 19 2.81 -4.33 -4.76
C ILE A 19 2.15 -4.36 -3.38
N PHE A 20 0.99 -4.99 -3.25
CA PHE A 20 0.25 -5.08 -2.01
C PHE A 20 1.05 -5.82 -0.92
N ASN A 21 1.71 -6.93 -1.29
CA ASN A 21 2.55 -7.68 -0.37
C ASN A 21 3.75 -6.86 0.12
N GLU A 22 4.44 -6.13 -0.77
CA GLU A 22 5.56 -5.25 -0.37
C GLU A 22 5.11 -4.15 0.61
N LEU A 23 3.96 -3.51 0.35
CA LEU A 23 3.40 -2.47 1.22
C LEU A 23 2.87 -3.02 2.56
N SER A 24 2.60 -4.32 2.65
CA SER A 24 2.07 -4.95 3.87
C SER A 24 3.13 -5.18 4.94
N ILE A 25 4.42 -5.15 4.55
CA ILE A 25 5.55 -5.42 5.44
C ILE A 25 5.97 -4.12 6.14
N GLY A 26 5.07 -3.60 6.99
CA GLY A 26 5.37 -2.64 8.07
C GLY A 26 6.06 -1.31 7.72
N LYS A 27 6.38 -1.05 6.46
CA LYS A 27 7.19 0.09 6.03
C LYS A 27 6.52 0.80 4.85
N PRO A 28 6.27 2.10 4.95
CA PRO A 28 5.89 2.90 3.80
C PRO A 28 7.00 2.87 2.74
N LEU A 29 6.63 2.63 1.49
CA LEU A 29 7.57 2.56 0.37
C LEU A 29 7.30 3.68 -0.63
N SER A 30 8.36 4.25 -1.18
CA SER A 30 8.26 5.16 -2.30
C SER A 30 8.04 4.39 -3.60
N ARG A 31 7.61 5.10 -4.65
CA ARG A 31 7.56 4.52 -6.01
C ARG A 31 8.92 4.02 -6.48
N LYS A 32 10.02 4.67 -6.06
CA LYS A 32 11.37 4.26 -6.44
C LYS A 32 11.70 2.90 -5.82
N ASP A 33 11.42 2.75 -4.52
CA ASP A 33 11.67 1.50 -3.81
C ASP A 33 10.87 0.35 -4.43
N LEU A 34 9.59 0.58 -4.76
CA LEU A 34 8.77 -0.43 -5.44
C LEU A 34 9.28 -0.80 -6.83
N VAL A 35 9.84 0.15 -7.58
CA VAL A 35 10.46 -0.13 -8.89
C VAL A 35 11.69 -1.01 -8.73
N GLU A 36 12.55 -0.69 -7.76
CA GLU A 36 13.79 -1.43 -7.49
C GLU A 36 13.51 -2.83 -6.95
N THR A 37 12.56 -2.97 -6.02
CA THR A 37 12.21 -4.27 -5.42
C THR A 37 11.48 -5.18 -6.40
N LEU A 38 10.56 -4.63 -7.22
CA LEU A 38 9.71 -5.44 -8.09
C LEU A 38 10.26 -5.62 -9.51
N ASP A 39 11.37 -4.94 -9.84
CA ASP A 39 11.93 -4.86 -11.18
C ASP A 39 10.85 -4.55 -12.23
N THR A 40 10.07 -3.51 -11.96
CA THR A 40 8.88 -3.16 -12.75
C THR A 40 8.92 -1.69 -13.16
N PRO A 41 8.54 -1.33 -14.40
CA PRO A 41 8.57 0.06 -14.85
C PRO A 41 7.79 1.02 -13.95
N ARG A 42 8.36 2.22 -13.76
CA ARG A 42 7.81 3.26 -12.86
C ARG A 42 6.37 3.67 -13.19
N THR A 43 6.01 3.69 -14.46
CA THR A 43 4.65 3.98 -14.93
C THR A 43 3.69 2.88 -14.52
N THR A 44 4.06 1.62 -14.75
CA THR A 44 3.29 0.45 -14.32
C THR A 44 3.07 0.42 -12.80
N ILE A 45 4.09 0.74 -12.01
CA ILE A 45 3.94 0.87 -10.55
C ILE A 45 2.93 1.97 -10.20
N TYR A 46 3.07 3.16 -10.79
CA TYR A 46 2.15 4.28 -10.53
C TYR A 46 0.69 3.93 -10.87
N ASP A 47 0.44 3.36 -12.04
CA ASP A 47 -0.91 3.02 -12.48
C ASP A 47 -1.55 1.98 -11.56
N ASN A 48 -0.77 1.00 -11.11
CA ASN A 48 -1.28 -0.01 -10.18
C ASN A 48 -1.50 0.54 -8.77
N LEU A 49 -0.66 1.45 -8.28
CA LEU A 49 -0.88 2.14 -7.00
C LEU A 49 -2.17 2.96 -7.04
N MET A 50 -2.43 3.70 -8.12
CA MET A 50 -3.66 4.46 -8.28
C MET A 50 -4.89 3.55 -8.32
N LYS A 51 -4.80 2.40 -9.03
CA LYS A 51 -5.88 1.40 -9.03
C LYS A 51 -6.13 0.83 -7.64
N LEU A 52 -5.08 0.45 -6.92
CA LEU A 52 -5.15 -0.07 -5.55
C LEU A 52 -5.72 0.96 -4.57
N GLN A 53 -5.41 2.25 -4.75
CA GLN A 53 -5.97 3.33 -3.93
C GLN A 53 -7.49 3.46 -4.15
N ASN A 54 -7.96 3.24 -5.38
CA ASN A 54 -9.37 3.39 -5.75
C ASN A 54 -10.23 2.18 -5.41
N ILE A 55 -9.65 1.09 -4.89
CA ILE A 55 -10.42 -0.05 -4.41
C ILE A 55 -11.21 0.38 -3.16
N LYS A 56 -12.53 0.35 -3.28
CA LYS A 56 -13.48 0.68 -2.20
C LYS A 56 -14.03 -0.54 -1.47
N VAL A 57 -13.72 -1.75 -1.95
CA VAL A 57 -14.29 -3.00 -1.42
C VAL A 57 -13.67 -3.29 -0.05
N ASP A 58 -14.54 -3.47 0.95
CA ASP A 58 -14.23 -3.84 2.34
C ASP A 58 -13.16 -3.00 3.06
N GLY A 59 -12.97 -1.76 2.59
CA GLY A 59 -12.00 -0.83 3.14
C GLY A 59 -10.55 -1.17 2.80
N VAL A 60 -10.29 -1.97 1.76
CA VAL A 60 -8.92 -2.29 1.30
C VAL A 60 -8.44 -1.18 0.37
N SER A 61 -7.88 -0.12 0.96
CA SER A 61 -7.27 0.96 0.21
C SER A 61 -5.85 1.20 0.69
N ILE A 62 -4.92 1.36 -0.25
CA ILE A 62 -3.60 1.91 0.08
C ILE A 62 -3.71 3.42 0.21
N ILE A 63 -2.94 3.99 1.13
CA ILE A 63 -2.88 5.44 1.35
C ILE A 63 -1.48 5.90 1.02
N TRP A 64 -1.37 7.17 0.64
CA TRP A 64 -0.09 7.85 0.51
C TRP A 64 -0.02 9.05 1.44
N PHE A 65 1.19 9.37 1.88
CA PHE A 65 1.49 10.63 2.54
C PHE A 65 2.77 11.23 1.94
N LYS A 66 2.91 12.54 2.09
CA LYS A 66 4.16 13.22 1.80
C LYS A 66 5.11 12.94 2.97
N GLY A 67 6.23 12.28 2.72
CA GLY A 67 7.30 12.23 3.71
C GLY A 67 7.72 13.66 4.05
N ARG A 68 7.67 14.03 5.33
CA ARG A 68 8.20 15.31 5.80
C ARG A 68 9.61 15.10 6.35
N GLU A 69 10.49 15.95 5.83
CA GLU A 69 11.64 16.55 6.48
C GLU A 69 12.78 15.62 6.90
N ASN A 70 13.99 16.10 6.63
CA ASN A 70 15.18 15.56 7.28
C ASN A 70 14.97 15.66 8.82
N GLY A 71 15.52 14.73 9.59
CA GLY A 71 15.37 14.68 11.05
C GLY A 71 15.89 15.89 11.84
N ASP A 72 16.40 16.92 11.14
CA ASP A 72 16.93 18.20 11.62
C ASP A 72 15.94 19.37 11.45
N GLY A 73 14.68 19.12 11.08
CA GLY A 73 13.62 20.14 11.03
C GLY A 73 13.78 21.15 9.90
N ARG A 74 14.63 20.85 8.91
CA ARG A 74 14.77 21.66 7.70
C ARG A 74 13.83 21.15 6.60
N PRO A 75 13.19 22.06 5.84
CA PRO A 75 12.53 21.65 4.60
C PRO A 75 13.57 21.03 3.68
N VAL A 76 13.33 19.79 3.25
CA VAL A 76 14.13 19.16 2.19
C VAL A 76 14.01 20.06 0.98
N TRP A 77 15.12 20.62 0.52
CA TRP A 77 15.16 21.34 -0.76
C TRP A 77 14.81 20.33 -1.87
N GLY A 78 13.58 20.41 -2.40
CA GLY A 78 13.11 19.51 -3.45
C GLY A 78 11.62 19.17 -3.37
N ARG A 79 11.17 18.29 -4.27
CA ARG A 79 9.80 17.77 -4.25
C ARG A 79 9.66 16.73 -3.14
N PRO A 80 8.61 16.79 -2.30
CA PRO A 80 8.41 15.82 -1.24
C PRO A 80 8.28 14.40 -1.81
N VAL A 81 8.93 13.44 -1.17
CA VAL A 81 8.80 12.02 -1.53
C VAL A 81 7.41 11.55 -1.12
N ILE A 82 6.71 10.89 -2.05
CA ILE A 82 5.41 10.26 -1.79
C ILE A 82 5.69 8.84 -1.32
N LEU A 83 5.26 8.54 -0.10
CA LEU A 83 5.33 7.21 0.50
C LEU A 83 3.94 6.59 0.51
N TRP A 84 3.86 5.34 0.08
CA TRP A 84 2.65 4.53 0.01
C TRP A 84 2.69 3.49 1.13
N TYR A 85 1.54 3.18 1.72
CA TYR A 85 1.43 2.16 2.76
C TYR A 85 0.01 1.59 2.85
N ILE A 86 -0.11 0.42 3.47
CA ILE A 86 -1.40 -0.15 3.85
C ILE A 86 -1.70 0.23 5.31
N PRO A 87 -2.83 0.91 5.58
CA PRO A 87 -3.30 1.17 6.94
C PRO A 87 -3.34 -0.07 7.84
N TYR A 88 -2.97 0.11 9.10
CA TYR A 88 -2.85 -0.99 10.08
C TYR A 88 -4.18 -1.70 10.35
N ASP A 89 -5.29 -0.99 10.33
CA ASP A 89 -6.64 -1.54 10.49
C ASP A 89 -7.00 -2.54 9.38
N ILE A 90 -6.54 -2.28 8.15
CA ILE A 90 -6.68 -3.19 7.00
C ILE A 90 -5.80 -4.42 7.19
N LEU A 91 -4.52 -4.24 7.58
CA LEU A 91 -3.62 -5.35 7.88
C LEU A 91 -4.16 -6.25 9.00
N LYS A 92 -4.77 -5.66 10.03
CA LYS A 92 -5.39 -6.40 11.12
C LYS A 92 -6.60 -7.23 10.65
N LYS A 93 -7.47 -6.67 9.80
CA LYS A 93 -8.59 -7.40 9.19
C LYS A 93 -8.11 -8.59 8.35
N LEU A 94 -7.06 -8.39 7.55
CA LEU A 94 -6.42 -9.42 6.74
C LEU A 94 -5.83 -10.56 7.58
N ASN A 95 -5.06 -10.23 8.61
CA ASN A 95 -4.42 -11.21 9.47
C ASN A 95 -5.43 -11.93 10.37
N GLY A 96 -6.50 -11.25 10.80
CA GLY A 96 -7.63 -11.87 11.49
C GLY A 96 -8.39 -12.86 10.59
N ALA A 97 -8.49 -12.59 9.29
CA ALA A 97 -9.12 -13.50 8.33
C ALA A 97 -8.26 -14.74 7.99
N LYS A 98 -6.94 -14.67 8.14
CA LYS A 98 -6.02 -15.81 7.94
C LYS A 98 -5.97 -16.78 9.13
N LYS A 99 -6.56 -16.42 10.28
CA LYS A 99 -6.51 -17.19 11.53
C LYS A 99 -7.81 -18.00 11.73
N LEU A 100 -8.20 -18.81 10.75
CA LEU A 100 -9.27 -19.81 10.82
C LEU A 100 -8.91 -21.00 9.92
#